data_AF-A0AAD3Y6F2-F1
#
_entry.id   AF-A0AAD3Y6F2-F1
#
_cell.length_a   1.000
_cell.length_b   1.000
_cell.length_c   1.000
_cell.angle_alpha   90.00
_cell.angle_beta   90.00
_cell.angle_gamma   90.00
#
_symmetry.space_group_name_H-M   'P 1'
#
loop_
_entity.id
_entity.type
_entity.pdbx_description
1 polymer ?
#
loop_
_entity_poly.entity_id
_entity_poly.type
_entity_poly.pdbx_seq_one_letter_code
_entity_poly.pdbx_strand_id
1 'polypeptide(L)'
;MAFGRSSTPLPFLGLLSYLLLHHATTTAGIRLSPEQKPPPNNLPAGFREAPAFVNAASCGSHDDDKIHISMTLDGNYLRGTMAAIFSTLQHSTCPENLVFHFLAAGLENEIQSTMSSTFPYLTFKIYRFDSNRVRGRYRNLSGKRWISR
;
A
#
# COMPACT_ATOMS: atom_id res chain seq x y z
N MET A 1 -61.29 38.25 -5.74
CA MET A 1 -59.82 38.20 -5.70
C MET A 1 -59.46 37.17 -4.61
N ALA A 2 -59.17 35.90 -4.91
CA ALA A 2 -57.98 35.33 -5.57
C ALA A 2 -56.74 35.22 -4.64
N PHE A 3 -56.52 33.99 -4.16
CA PHE A 3 -55.25 33.31 -3.85
C PHE A 3 -54.37 33.71 -2.64
N GLY A 4 -54.20 32.74 -1.73
CA GLY A 4 -53.00 32.54 -0.91
C GLY A 4 -52.74 31.03 -0.80
N ARG A 5 -51.75 30.53 -1.55
CA ARG A 5 -51.60 29.13 -1.99
C ARG A 5 -50.65 28.34 -1.08
N SER A 6 -51.01 27.07 -0.89
CA SER A 6 -50.29 25.96 -0.24
C SER A 6 -48.79 25.90 -0.49
N SER A 7 -48.05 25.58 0.57
CA SER A 7 -46.66 25.14 0.58
C SER A 7 -46.48 23.83 -0.22
N THR A 8 -45.41 23.72 -1.00
CA THR A 8 -44.93 22.46 -1.59
C THR A 8 -43.45 22.27 -1.27
N PRO A 9 -42.99 21.06 -0.90
CA PRO A 9 -41.57 20.76 -0.73
C PRO A 9 -41.01 20.17 -2.03
N LEU A 10 -40.23 20.95 -2.79
CA LEU A 10 -39.55 20.48 -4.00
C LEU A 10 -38.05 20.86 -4.08
N PRO A 11 -37.18 20.52 -3.09
CA PRO A 11 -35.73 20.62 -3.31
C PRO A 11 -35.05 19.27 -3.64
N PHE A 12 -35.72 18.11 -3.47
CA PHE A 12 -35.04 16.82 -3.58
C PHE A 12 -34.93 16.26 -5.00
N LEU A 13 -35.84 16.62 -5.92
CA LEU A 13 -35.78 16.17 -7.31
C LEU A 13 -34.63 16.81 -8.11
N GLY A 14 -34.22 18.03 -7.76
CA GLY A 14 -33.08 18.71 -8.40
C GLY A 14 -31.74 18.06 -8.06
N LEU A 15 -31.58 17.56 -6.82
CA LEU A 15 -30.34 16.93 -6.37
C LEU A 15 -30.08 15.59 -7.08
N LEU A 16 -31.13 14.83 -7.34
CA LEU A 16 -31.04 13.56 -8.06
C LEU A 16 -30.64 13.77 -9.53
N SER A 17 -31.12 14.84 -10.16
CA SER A 17 -30.72 15.22 -11.52
C SER A 17 -29.25 15.65 -11.61
N TYR A 18 -28.71 16.28 -10.57
CA TYR A 18 -27.30 16.69 -10.52
C TYR A 18 -26.35 15.49 -10.35
N LEU A 19 -26.74 14.51 -9.52
CA LEU A 19 -26.01 13.25 -9.36
C LEU A 19 -25.98 12.43 -10.66
N LEU A 20 -27.07 12.43 -11.44
CA LEU A 20 -27.13 11.73 -12.72
C LEU A 20 -26.30 12.40 -13.82
N LEU A 21 -26.12 13.72 -13.79
CA LEU A 21 -25.30 14.44 -14.77
C LEU A 21 -23.79 14.37 -14.52
N HIS A 22 -23.34 13.86 -13.36
CA HIS A 22 -21.91 13.77 -13.00
C HIS A 22 -21.36 12.34 -12.97
N HIS A 23 -22.17 11.32 -13.28
CA HIS A 23 -21.68 9.97 -13.56
C HIS A 23 -21.21 9.82 -15.01
N ALA A 24 -20.31 10.70 -15.45
CA ALA A 24 -19.40 10.35 -16.53
C ALA A 24 -18.24 9.58 -15.89
N THR A 25 -18.49 8.32 -15.52
CA THR A 25 -17.43 7.40 -15.13
C THR A 25 -16.63 7.14 -16.40
N THR A 26 -15.55 7.90 -16.58
CA THR A 26 -14.52 7.58 -17.56
C THR A 26 -13.96 6.23 -17.13
N THR A 27 -14.51 5.15 -17.67
CA THR A 27 -13.90 3.83 -17.63
C THR A 27 -12.62 3.93 -18.44
N ALA A 28 -11.56 4.46 -17.82
CA ALA A 28 -10.21 4.13 -18.20
C ALA A 28 -10.09 2.63 -17.96
N GLY A 29 -10.41 1.84 -18.98
CA GLY A 29 -10.18 0.42 -18.97
C GLY A 29 -8.77 0.22 -18.48
N ILE A 30 -8.62 -0.52 -17.39
CA ILE A 30 -7.31 -0.91 -16.86
C ILE A 30 -6.68 -1.70 -17.99
N ARG A 31 -5.85 -1.03 -18.80
CA ARG A 31 -4.94 -1.73 -19.69
C ARG A 31 -3.97 -2.42 -18.75
N LEU A 32 -4.23 -3.70 -18.49
CA LEU A 32 -3.22 -4.61 -18.02
C LEU A 32 -2.19 -4.66 -19.14
N SER A 33 -1.22 -3.75 -19.09
CA SER A 33 -0.01 -3.89 -19.86
C SER A 33 0.54 -5.28 -19.55
N PRO A 34 0.97 -6.05 -20.56
CA PRO A 34 1.76 -7.23 -20.31
C PRO A 34 2.86 -6.84 -19.34
N GLU A 35 3.02 -7.61 -18.27
CA GLU A 35 4.10 -7.45 -17.31
C GLU A 35 5.40 -7.69 -18.07
N GLN A 36 5.92 -6.63 -18.69
CA GLN A 36 7.22 -6.62 -19.30
C GLN A 36 8.19 -6.70 -18.13
N LYS A 37 8.61 -7.93 -17.80
CA LYS A 37 9.64 -8.21 -16.82
C LYS A 37 10.78 -7.22 -17.06
N PRO A 38 10.96 -6.21 -16.19
CA PRO A 38 12.07 -5.30 -16.36
C PRO A 38 13.36 -6.13 -16.32
N PRO A 39 14.42 -5.73 -17.04
CA PRO A 39 15.71 -6.39 -16.90
C PRO A 39 16.02 -6.46 -15.39
N PRO A 40 16.48 -7.62 -14.88
CA PRO A 40 16.53 -7.95 -13.45
C PRO A 40 17.42 -7.01 -12.61
N ASN A 41 18.06 -6.03 -13.22
CA ASN A 41 19.08 -5.19 -12.64
C ASN A 41 18.72 -3.70 -12.64
N ASN A 42 17.56 -3.29 -13.16
CA ASN A 42 17.18 -1.87 -13.22
C ASN A 42 15.98 -1.62 -12.34
N LEU A 43 16.24 -1.10 -11.14
CA LEU A 43 15.23 -0.57 -10.24
C LEU A 43 14.50 0.60 -10.92
N PRO A 44 13.20 0.83 -10.64
CA PRO A 44 12.47 1.99 -11.16
C PRO A 44 13.21 3.31 -10.88
N ALA A 45 13.12 4.27 -11.82
CA ALA A 45 13.69 5.60 -11.67
C ALA A 45 13.31 6.24 -10.32
N GLY A 46 14.28 6.94 -9.72
CA GLY A 46 14.35 7.24 -8.29
C GLY A 46 13.07 7.75 -7.63
N PHE A 47 12.85 7.30 -6.39
CA PHE A 47 11.75 7.72 -5.53
C PHE A 47 12.07 9.06 -4.87
N ARG A 48 11.03 9.85 -4.60
CA ARG A 48 11.18 11.10 -3.82
C ARG A 48 11.23 10.76 -2.34
N GLU A 49 12.06 11.49 -1.61
CA GLU A 49 12.07 11.44 -0.15
C GLU A 49 10.67 11.76 0.40
N ALA A 50 10.21 10.92 1.33
CA ALA A 50 8.96 11.08 2.04
C ALA A 50 9.12 12.10 3.17
N PRO A 51 8.05 12.84 3.51
CA PRO A 51 8.07 13.72 4.67
C PRO A 51 8.27 12.92 5.97
N ALA A 52 8.71 13.60 7.03
CA ALA A 52 8.71 13.04 8.36
C ALA A 52 7.27 12.86 8.87
N PHE A 53 6.99 11.72 9.48
CA PHE A 53 5.72 11.40 10.13
C PHE A 53 5.97 11.29 11.64
N VAL A 54 5.15 11.97 12.44
CA VAL A 54 5.33 12.07 13.89
C VAL A 54 4.18 11.42 14.64
N ASN A 55 4.48 10.86 15.80
CA ASN A 55 3.51 10.28 16.71
C ASN A 55 2.52 11.32 17.25
N ALA A 56 1.29 10.89 17.48
CA ALA A 56 0.35 11.62 18.32
C ALA A 56 0.80 11.64 19.78
N ALA A 57 0.31 12.61 20.57
CA ALA A 57 0.65 12.76 21.98
C ALA A 57 0.27 11.56 22.87
N SER A 58 -0.62 10.68 22.39
CA SER A 58 -1.07 9.48 23.10
C SER A 58 -0.18 8.25 22.88
N CYS A 59 0.83 8.34 22.02
CA CYS A 59 1.69 7.20 21.70
C CYS A 59 2.71 6.95 22.83
N GLY A 60 2.88 5.68 23.20
CA GLY A 60 3.94 5.27 24.11
C GLY A 60 5.31 5.21 23.43
N SER A 61 6.37 5.29 24.24
CA SER A 61 7.77 5.27 23.80
C SER A 61 8.53 4.03 24.25
N HIS A 62 7.86 3.07 24.89
CA HIS A 62 8.46 1.82 25.33
C HIS A 62 8.64 0.86 24.14
N ASP A 63 9.56 -0.10 24.28
CA ASP A 63 9.75 -1.12 23.25
C ASP A 63 8.50 -1.97 23.03
N ASP A 64 7.66 -2.16 24.06
CA ASP A 64 6.39 -2.88 23.97
C ASP A 64 5.33 -2.14 23.13
N ASP A 65 5.52 -0.84 22.87
CA ASP A 65 4.64 -0.03 22.04
C ASP A 65 4.99 -0.13 20.54
N LYS A 66 6.07 -0.84 20.19
CA LYS A 66 6.52 -1.00 18.81
C LYS A 66 5.68 -2.03 18.06
N ILE A 67 5.34 -1.70 16.82
CA ILE A 67 4.58 -2.56 15.93
C ILE A 67 5.51 -3.07 14.83
N HIS A 68 5.79 -4.37 14.85
CA HIS A 68 6.67 -5.02 13.89
C HIS A 68 5.89 -5.52 12.67
N ILE A 69 6.21 -4.99 11.50
CA ILE A 69 5.58 -5.36 10.22
C ILE A 69 6.58 -6.15 9.40
N SER A 70 6.27 -7.40 9.09
CA SER A 70 7.12 -8.25 8.24
C SER A 70 6.53 -8.40 6.84
N MET A 71 7.34 -8.15 5.80
CA MET A 71 6.94 -8.22 4.40
C MET A 71 7.99 -8.94 3.56
N THR A 72 7.56 -9.67 2.53
CA THR A 72 8.45 -10.19 1.49
C THR A 72 8.67 -9.11 0.43
N LEU A 73 9.90 -8.97 -0.05
CA LEU A 73 10.25 -7.93 -1.03
C LEU A 73 11.19 -8.47 -2.10
N ASP A 74 10.90 -8.15 -3.36
CA ASP A 74 11.84 -8.31 -4.47
C ASP A 74 11.82 -7.04 -5.34
N GLY A 75 12.69 -6.97 -6.35
CA GLY A 75 12.79 -5.80 -7.22
C GLY A 75 11.48 -5.45 -7.95
N ASN A 76 10.62 -6.42 -8.25
CA ASN A 76 9.36 -6.19 -8.95
C ASN A 76 8.29 -5.59 -8.03
N TYR A 77 8.32 -5.94 -6.74
CA TYR A 77 7.36 -5.42 -5.76
C TYR A 77 7.77 -4.09 -5.13
N LEU A 78 8.99 -3.60 -5.38
CA LEU A 78 9.51 -2.40 -4.71
C LEU A 78 8.59 -1.18 -4.86
N ARG A 79 8.11 -0.89 -6.08
CA ARG A 79 7.22 0.28 -6.30
C ARG A 79 5.92 0.17 -5.50
N GLY A 80 5.33 -1.02 -5.43
CA GLY A 80 4.13 -1.26 -4.63
C GLY A 80 4.42 -1.14 -3.14
N THR A 81 5.54 -1.68 -2.68
CA THR A 81 5.96 -1.61 -1.28
C THR A 81 6.23 -0.17 -0.83
N MET A 82 6.86 0.66 -1.66
CA MET A 82 7.06 2.08 -1.35
C MET A 82 5.72 2.80 -1.12
N ALA A 83 4.74 2.58 -1.99
CA ALA A 83 3.40 3.13 -1.82
C ALA A 83 2.69 2.60 -0.56
N ALA A 84 2.85 1.31 -0.26
CA ALA A 84 2.27 0.69 0.93
C ALA A 84 2.87 1.24 2.23
N ILE A 85 4.19 1.42 2.30
CA ILE A 85 4.87 2.03 3.44
C ILE A 85 4.37 3.47 3.63
N PHE A 86 4.37 4.27 2.57
CA PHE A 86 3.90 5.66 2.64
C PHE A 86 2.45 5.74 3.14
N SER A 87 1.57 4.90 2.61
CA SER A 87 0.17 4.83 3.03
C SER A 87 0.04 4.41 4.50
N THR A 88 0.84 3.43 4.94
CA THR A 88 0.86 2.99 6.35
C THR A 88 1.28 4.13 7.27
N LEU A 89 2.35 4.86 6.94
CA LEU A 89 2.81 6.01 7.71
C LEU A 89 1.76 7.14 7.75
N GLN A 90 1.12 7.43 6.61
CA GLN A 90 0.11 8.48 6.50
C GLN A 90 -1.16 8.18 7.31
N HIS A 91 -1.53 6.91 7.44
CA HIS A 91 -2.78 6.49 8.09
C HIS A 91 -2.59 5.88 9.49
N SER A 92 -1.38 5.95 10.06
CA SER A 92 -1.10 5.49 11.42
C SER A 92 -1.13 6.65 12.41
N THR A 93 -1.65 6.40 13.62
CA THR A 93 -1.61 7.37 14.73
C THR A 93 -0.21 7.49 15.36
N CYS A 94 0.55 6.39 15.36
CA CYS A 94 1.90 6.31 15.93
C CYS A 94 2.90 5.79 14.87
N PRO A 95 3.20 6.55 13.80
CA PRO A 95 4.07 6.12 12.71
C PRO A 95 5.53 5.87 13.13
N GLU A 96 6.03 6.53 14.18
CA GLU A 96 7.41 6.35 14.66
C GLU A 96 7.59 5.02 15.41
N ASN A 97 6.49 4.41 15.85
CA ASN A 97 6.50 3.11 16.54
C ASN A 97 6.53 1.92 15.56
N LEU A 98 6.44 2.18 14.25
CA LEU A 98 6.45 1.12 13.24
C LEU A 98 7.87 0.67 12.92
N VAL A 99 8.10 -0.64 12.94
CA VAL A 99 9.37 -1.27 12.57
C VAL A 99 9.13 -2.24 11.42
N PHE A 100 9.74 -1.98 10.27
CA PHE A 100 9.57 -2.82 9.09
C PHE A 100 10.69 -3.87 8.98
N HIS A 101 10.31 -5.10 8.65
CA HIS A 101 11.21 -6.22 8.41
C HIS A 101 10.97 -6.74 6.99
N PHE A 102 11.95 -6.60 6.11
CA PHE A 102 11.84 -7.04 4.72
C PHE A 102 12.61 -8.33 4.49
N LEU A 103 11.94 -9.36 3.98
CA LEU A 103 12.55 -10.60 3.49
C LEU A 103 12.85 -10.43 2.00
N ALA A 104 14.10 -10.10 1.65
CA ALA A 104 14.51 -9.74 0.30
C ALA A 104 15.06 -10.93 -0.51
N ALA A 105 14.49 -11.17 -1.69
CA ALA A 105 14.95 -12.21 -2.62
C ALA A 105 15.90 -11.66 -3.70
N GLY A 106 17.05 -11.12 -3.27
CA GLY A 106 18.03 -10.44 -4.13
C GLY A 106 17.85 -8.91 -4.21
N LEU A 107 18.86 -8.23 -4.75
CA LEU A 107 18.94 -6.75 -4.84
C LEU A 107 18.91 -6.05 -3.47
N GLU A 108 19.46 -6.69 -2.44
CA GLU A 108 19.36 -6.21 -1.05
C GLU A 108 19.99 -4.83 -0.86
N ASN A 109 21.15 -4.58 -1.50
CA ASN A 109 21.86 -3.32 -1.41
C ASN A 109 21.09 -2.18 -2.09
N GLU A 110 20.52 -2.46 -3.26
CA GLU A 110 19.72 -1.51 -4.03
C GLU A 110 18.41 -1.18 -3.31
N ILE A 111 17.74 -2.20 -2.75
CA ILE A 111 16.55 -2.03 -1.90
C ILE A 111 16.91 -1.21 -0.67
N GLN A 112 18.03 -1.50 0.00
CA GLN A 112 18.47 -0.75 1.18
C GLN A 112 18.72 0.71 0.85
N SER A 113 19.51 0.99 -0.20
CA SER A 113 19.80 2.36 -0.64
C SER A 113 18.53 3.12 -0.99
N THR A 114 17.59 2.47 -1.68
CA THR A 114 16.33 3.10 -2.09
C THR A 114 15.40 3.34 -0.91
N MET A 115 15.27 2.39 0.02
CA MET A 115 14.47 2.58 1.23
C MET A 115 15.04 3.69 2.10
N SER A 116 16.36 3.74 2.30
CA SER A 116 17.00 4.79 3.09
C SER A 116 16.87 6.18 2.46
N SER A 117 16.92 6.31 1.13
CA SER A 117 16.73 7.60 0.47
C SER A 117 15.26 8.04 0.40
N THR A 118 14.34 7.08 0.33
CA THR A 118 12.89 7.38 0.25
C THR A 118 12.30 7.64 1.63
N PHE A 119 12.70 6.87 2.64
CA PHE A 119 12.14 6.93 3.99
C PHE A 119 13.25 7.05 5.05
N PRO A 120 13.95 8.19 5.11
CA PRO A 120 15.12 8.36 5.99
C PRO A 120 14.80 8.24 7.49
N TYR A 121 13.54 8.46 7.87
CA TYR A 121 13.08 8.38 9.27
C TYR A 121 12.48 7.01 9.64
N LEU A 122 12.34 6.10 8.68
CA LEU A 122 11.74 4.79 8.92
C LEU A 122 12.76 3.84 9.56
N THR A 123 12.35 3.18 10.64
CA THR A 123 13.13 2.07 11.19
C THR A 123 12.82 0.79 10.40
N PHE A 124 13.83 0.24 9.73
CA PHE A 124 13.66 -1.02 9.00
C PHE A 124 14.89 -1.92 9.05
N LYS A 125 14.66 -3.21 8.80
CA LYS A 125 15.71 -4.24 8.65
C LYS A 125 15.44 -5.07 7.40
N ILE A 126 16.49 -5.37 6.64
CA ILE A 126 16.42 -6.26 5.47
C ILE A 126 17.10 -7.57 5.81
N TYR A 127 16.43 -8.67 5.50
CA TYR A 127 16.88 -10.04 5.69
C TYR A 127 16.94 -10.73 4.35
N ARG A 128 18.09 -11.33 4.03
CA ARG A 128 18.24 -12.11 2.81
C ARG A 128 17.38 -13.38 2.86
N PHE A 129 16.52 -13.53 1.87
CA PHE A 129 15.72 -14.73 1.66
C PHE A 129 16.37 -15.63 0.60
N ASP A 130 16.89 -16.77 1.05
CA ASP A 130 17.41 -17.81 0.16
C ASP A 130 16.30 -18.80 -0.23
N SER A 131 15.81 -18.67 -1.46
CA SER A 131 14.77 -19.53 -2.04
C SER A 131 15.17 -21.01 -2.09
N ASN A 132 16.47 -21.33 -2.05
CA ASN A 132 16.94 -22.71 -2.03
C ASN A 132 16.54 -23.44 -0.74
N ARG A 133 16.42 -22.73 0.38
CA ARG A 133 16.06 -23.33 1.69
C ARG A 133 14.65 -23.92 1.72
N VAL A 134 13.75 -23.41 0.87
CA VAL A 134 12.37 -23.87 0.77
C VAL A 134 12.11 -24.71 -0.49
N ARG A 135 13.13 -24.87 -1.34
CA ARG A 135 13.01 -25.60 -2.61
C ARG A 135 12.63 -27.06 -2.34
N GLY A 136 11.56 -27.51 -2.98
CA GLY A 136 11.04 -28.88 -2.82
C GLY A 136 10.17 -29.14 -1.58
N ARG A 137 9.95 -28.14 -0.71
CA ARG A 137 9.02 -28.27 0.44
C ARG A 137 7.55 -28.18 0.04
N TYR A 138 7.27 -27.70 -1.17
CA TYR A 138 5.93 -27.60 -1.78
C TYR A 138 5.54 -28.82 -2.63
N ARG A 139 6.39 -29.86 -2.71
CA ARG A 139 6.21 -31.04 -3.61
C ARG A 139 5.13 -32.05 -3.16
N ASN A 140 4.12 -31.63 -2.40
CA ASN A 140 3.00 -32.50 -2.02
C ASN A 140 1.67 -31.75 -1.81
N LEU A 141 1.38 -30.75 -2.66
CA LEU A 141 0.05 -30.10 -2.69
C LEU A 141 -0.83 -30.57 -3.86
N SER A 142 -0.33 -31.47 -4.72
CA SER A 142 -1.07 -32.03 -5.87
C SER A 142 -2.32 -32.86 -5.49
N GLY A 143 -2.58 -33.11 -4.20
CA GLY A 143 -3.71 -33.93 -3.75
C GLY A 143 -4.54 -33.35 -2.60
N LYS A 144 -4.28 -32.11 -2.17
CA LYS A 144 -5.03 -31.49 -1.07
C LYS A 144 -5.93 -30.39 -1.63
N ARG A 145 -7.15 -30.78 -1.99
CA ARG A 145 -8.29 -29.88 -2.21
C ARG A 145 -8.48 -29.09 -0.91
N TRP A 146 -8.13 -27.81 -0.92
CA TRP A 146 -8.45 -26.90 0.17
C TRP A 146 -9.98 -26.79 0.26
N ILE A 147 -10.59 -27.58 1.13
CA ILE A 147 -11.99 -27.41 1.50
C ILE A 147 -12.03 -26.16 2.38
N SER A 148 -12.55 -25.08 1.79
CA SER A 148 -13.08 -23.94 2.52
C SER A 148 -14.10 -24.46 3.55
N ARG A 149 -13.85 -24.24 4.84
CA ARG A 149 -14.89 -24.23 5.86
C ARG A 149 -15.22 -22.78 6.16
#